data_AF-A0A956IUG4-F1
#
_entry.id   AF-A0A956IUG4-F1
#
_cell.length_a   1.000
_cell.length_b   1.000
_cell.length_c   1.000
_cell.angle_alpha   90.00
_cell.angle_beta   90.00
_cell.angle_gamma   90.00
#
_symmetry.space_group_name_H-M   'P 1'
#
loop_
_entity.id
_entity.type
_entity.pdbx_description
1 polymer ?
#
loop_
_entity_poly.entity_id
_entity_poly.type
_entity_poly.pdbx_seq_one_letter_code
_entity_poly.pdbx_strand_id
1 'polypeptide(L)'
;MKLLNIAGLMMLASSLALVGCGDDDDGGGGKSGSGGSAGTSSAGTGGTGNGGSGGTGNGGSGGTGNAGAGGTTGGSGGSSGSAGTGGTGGTGGNFPAAPTLGAQIDRMGRPAVNTALISPLEADTTAKGMAKDGFNAKTPADYNDFVTPISQSLAAYDGLDTNCGNQSQYEAAGAGTGYATLANILAFDVLKVDTSAGTCDQFLAVELNVTGKCGGRTLTMDVIDSSYSVLTGADPGVVTDGVASDVDGGQTATFPFLAPPTN
;
A
#
# COMPACT_ATOMS: atom_id res chain seq x y z
N MET A 1 -52.64 32.98 -19.78
CA MET A 1 -51.40 33.65 -19.36
C MET A 1 -51.40 33.82 -17.85
N LYS A 2 -50.61 33.02 -17.14
CA LYS A 2 -50.09 33.30 -15.80
C LYS A 2 -48.97 32.30 -15.55
N LEU A 3 -47.74 32.76 -15.78
CA LEU A 3 -46.51 32.09 -15.36
C LEU A 3 -46.43 32.19 -13.84
N LEU A 4 -46.21 31.06 -13.14
CA LEU A 4 -45.87 31.06 -11.72
C LEU A 4 -44.71 30.07 -11.47
N ASN A 5 -43.53 30.66 -11.29
CA ASN A 5 -42.33 30.24 -10.54
C ASN A 5 -42.07 28.74 -10.30
N ILE A 6 -41.10 28.21 -11.05
CA ILE A 6 -40.29 27.04 -10.69
C ILE A 6 -39.09 27.57 -9.89
N ALA A 7 -39.23 27.63 -8.58
CA ALA A 7 -38.12 27.84 -7.66
C ALA A 7 -38.33 26.96 -6.43
N GLY A 8 -37.38 26.05 -6.19
CA GLY A 8 -37.21 25.41 -4.88
C GLY A 8 -37.91 24.06 -4.70
N LEU A 9 -37.56 23.04 -5.49
CA LEU A 9 -37.81 21.65 -5.08
C LEU A 9 -36.78 20.70 -5.71
N MET A 10 -35.53 20.77 -5.25
CA MET A 10 -34.55 19.70 -5.47
C MET A 10 -33.41 19.80 -4.44
N MET A 11 -33.77 19.62 -3.17
CA MET A 11 -32.85 19.14 -2.13
C MET A 11 -33.65 18.20 -1.23
N LEU A 12 -33.99 17.02 -1.76
CA LEU A 12 -34.08 15.84 -0.92
C LEU A 12 -32.77 15.10 -1.15
N ALA A 13 -31.72 15.58 -0.47
CA ALA A 13 -30.58 14.73 -0.18
C ALA A 13 -31.17 13.56 0.62
N SER A 14 -31.22 12.40 -0.01
CA SER A 14 -31.59 11.16 0.65
C SER A 14 -30.54 10.92 1.72
N SER A 15 -30.82 11.40 2.93
CA SER A 15 -30.18 10.99 4.17
C SER A 15 -30.52 9.52 4.37
N LEU A 16 -29.82 8.66 3.64
CA LEU A 16 -29.57 7.30 4.09
C LEU A 16 -28.76 7.50 5.37
N ALA A 17 -29.45 7.43 6.51
CA ALA A 17 -28.79 7.26 7.79
C ALA A 17 -28.12 5.89 7.73
N LEU A 18 -26.90 5.84 7.16
CA LEU A 18 -25.95 4.84 7.60
C LEU A 18 -25.88 5.05 9.10
N VAL A 19 -26.40 4.09 9.85
CA VAL A 19 -25.96 3.85 11.22
C VAL A 19 -24.51 3.43 11.08
N GLY A 20 -23.64 4.40 10.82
CA GLY A 20 -22.21 4.20 10.85
C GLY A 20 -21.84 3.98 12.30
N CYS A 21 -20.90 3.07 12.52
CA CYS A 21 -20.31 2.87 13.83
C CYS A 21 -19.54 4.15 14.20
N GLY A 22 -20.24 5.08 14.86
CA GLY A 22 -19.63 6.30 15.37
C GLY A 22 -18.82 5.96 16.59
N ASP A 23 -17.49 6.16 16.53
CA ASP A 23 -16.64 6.25 17.71
C ASP A 23 -17.01 7.57 18.43
N ASP A 24 -18.04 7.54 19.28
CA ASP A 24 -18.45 8.65 20.13
C ASP A 24 -17.44 8.82 21.29
N ASP A 25 -16.27 9.40 21.00
CA ASP A 25 -15.34 9.89 22.02
C ASP A 25 -15.60 11.39 22.30
N ASP A 26 -16.46 11.65 23.29
CA ASP A 26 -16.68 12.98 23.87
C ASP A 26 -15.42 13.47 24.61
N GLY A 27 -14.58 14.23 23.90
CA GLY A 27 -13.28 14.68 24.42
C GLY A 27 -12.84 16.09 23.99
N GLY A 28 -13.66 17.12 24.21
CA GLY A 28 -13.16 18.48 24.48
C GLY A 28 -12.89 19.41 23.29
N GLY A 29 -13.64 20.51 23.26
CA GLY A 29 -13.65 21.52 22.20
C GLY A 29 -12.31 22.22 21.85
N GLY A 30 -12.23 22.64 20.59
CA GLY A 30 -11.22 23.58 20.09
C GLY A 30 -11.66 24.15 18.74
N LYS A 31 -11.68 25.47 18.62
CA LYS A 31 -12.41 26.24 17.60
C LYS A 31 -11.76 26.27 16.21
N SER A 32 -12.63 26.46 15.22
CA SER A 32 -12.48 27.25 13.98
C SER A 32 -11.14 27.98 13.73
N GLY A 33 -10.58 27.76 12.54
CA GLY A 33 -9.49 28.57 12.00
C GLY A 33 -9.31 28.39 10.50
N SER A 34 -10.04 29.19 9.72
CA SER A 34 -9.81 29.44 8.29
C SER A 34 -8.57 30.33 8.08
N GLY A 35 -7.79 30.11 7.01
CA GLY A 35 -7.03 31.19 6.38
C GLY A 35 -5.64 30.86 5.83
N GLY A 36 -5.53 30.77 4.50
CA GLY A 36 -4.72 31.70 3.71
C GLY A 36 -3.19 31.59 3.67
N SER A 37 -2.72 31.33 2.44
CA SER A 37 -1.68 32.08 1.70
C SER A 37 -0.19 31.78 1.87
N ALA A 38 0.37 31.36 0.72
CA ALA A 38 1.65 31.71 0.10
C ALA A 38 2.70 32.50 0.91
N GLY A 39 3.91 31.95 0.96
CA GLY A 39 5.13 32.64 1.37
C GLY A 39 6.35 32.08 0.64
N THR A 40 6.96 32.92 -0.18
CA THR A 40 8.21 32.74 -0.91
C THR A 40 9.43 32.80 0.01
N SER A 41 10.42 31.91 -0.20
CA SER A 41 11.83 32.07 0.22
C SER A 41 12.59 30.84 -0.26
N SER A 42 13.85 30.84 -0.67
CA SER A 42 14.87 31.86 -0.87
C SER A 42 16.00 31.15 -1.61
N ALA A 43 16.70 31.86 -2.49
CA ALA A 43 17.98 31.41 -3.02
C ALA A 43 19.00 31.26 -1.89
N GLY A 44 19.67 30.10 -1.85
CA GLY A 44 20.83 29.85 -1.00
C GLY A 44 21.92 29.16 -1.80
N THR A 45 22.91 29.94 -2.23
CA THR A 45 24.18 29.47 -2.78
C THR A 45 25.16 29.15 -1.65
N GLY A 46 25.99 28.12 -1.86
CA GLY A 46 27.31 28.02 -1.24
C GLY A 46 27.48 26.90 -0.21
N GLY A 47 28.35 25.94 -0.54
CA GLY A 47 28.81 24.91 0.39
C GLY A 47 29.76 23.92 -0.26
N THR A 48 30.97 24.36 -0.60
CA THR A 48 32.10 23.49 -0.94
C THR A 48 32.58 22.72 0.30
N GLY A 49 32.67 21.39 0.21
CA GLY A 49 33.28 20.55 1.23
C GLY A 49 33.98 19.35 0.61
N ASN A 50 35.31 19.42 0.51
CA ASN A 50 36.19 18.28 0.27
C ASN A 50 36.27 17.40 1.52
N GLY A 51 36.30 16.08 1.34
CA GLY A 51 36.88 15.16 2.32
C GLY A 51 36.34 13.74 2.26
N GLY A 52 37.25 12.77 2.07
CA GLY A 52 37.02 11.40 2.52
C GLY A 52 37.28 10.30 1.48
N SER A 53 38.55 10.01 1.24
CA SER A 53 39.01 8.84 0.49
C SER A 53 38.71 7.56 1.28
N GLY A 54 37.72 6.78 0.85
CA GLY A 54 37.50 5.40 1.27
C GLY A 54 37.69 4.49 0.08
N GLY A 55 38.85 3.82 -0.01
CA GLY A 55 39.20 2.96 -1.14
C GLY A 55 38.29 1.74 -1.24
N THR A 56 37.40 1.72 -2.24
CA THR A 56 36.75 0.51 -2.72
C THR A 56 37.71 -0.20 -3.67
N GLY A 57 38.12 -1.42 -3.33
CA GLY A 57 38.92 -2.26 -4.22
C GLY A 57 38.15 -2.55 -5.50
N ASN A 58 38.65 -2.08 -6.64
CA ASN A 58 38.07 -2.38 -7.94
C ASN A 58 38.25 -3.87 -8.25
N GLY A 59 37.15 -4.59 -8.46
CA GLY A 59 37.18 -5.89 -9.14
C GLY A 59 37.74 -5.72 -10.54
N GLY A 60 38.71 -6.57 -10.91
CA GLY A 60 39.42 -6.46 -12.18
C GLY A 60 38.50 -6.57 -13.39
N SER A 61 38.76 -5.74 -14.40
CA SER A 61 38.05 -5.77 -15.68
C SER A 61 38.28 -7.10 -16.40
N GLY A 62 37.19 -7.74 -16.85
CA GLY A 62 37.25 -8.87 -17.77
C GLY A 62 37.89 -8.44 -19.09
N GLY A 63 38.87 -9.20 -19.57
CA GLY A 63 39.60 -8.90 -20.81
C GLY A 63 38.68 -8.93 -22.03
N THR A 64 38.92 -8.03 -22.98
CA THR A 64 38.26 -8.03 -24.28
C THR A 64 38.74 -9.21 -25.12
N GLY A 65 37.90 -10.23 -25.27
CA GLY A 65 38.14 -11.32 -26.22
C GLY A 65 37.89 -10.85 -27.66
N ASN A 66 38.90 -10.97 -28.53
CA ASN A 66 38.70 -10.87 -29.97
C ASN A 66 37.85 -12.05 -30.48
N ALA A 67 37.09 -11.81 -31.55
CA ALA A 67 36.19 -12.78 -32.17
C ALA A 67 36.90 -14.11 -32.46
N GLY A 68 36.52 -15.17 -31.74
CA GLY A 68 36.97 -16.54 -32.02
C GLY A 68 37.31 -17.43 -30.82
N ALA A 69 37.23 -16.96 -29.57
CA ALA A 69 37.46 -17.81 -28.40
C ALA A 69 36.40 -17.56 -27.31
N GLY A 70 35.80 -18.64 -26.80
CA GLY A 70 34.77 -18.59 -25.76
C GLY A 70 35.25 -17.87 -24.51
N GLY A 71 34.53 -16.82 -24.11
CA GLY A 71 34.78 -16.09 -22.88
C GLY A 71 34.62 -17.01 -21.68
N THR A 72 35.62 -17.06 -20.81
CA THR A 72 35.59 -17.82 -19.58
C THR A 72 34.64 -17.18 -18.58
N THR A 73 33.92 -18.02 -17.83
CA THR A 73 32.95 -17.64 -16.79
C THR A 73 33.55 -16.67 -15.78
N GLY A 74 32.94 -15.49 -15.66
CA GLY A 74 33.23 -14.51 -14.62
C GLY A 74 33.01 -15.09 -13.22
N GLY A 75 33.88 -14.68 -12.30
CA GLY A 75 34.03 -15.26 -10.96
C GLY A 75 32.78 -15.22 -10.08
N SER A 76 32.70 -16.19 -9.19
CA SER A 76 31.65 -16.37 -8.19
C SER A 76 31.55 -15.15 -7.26
N GLY A 77 30.35 -14.55 -7.15
CA GLY A 77 30.06 -13.52 -6.17
C GLY A 77 30.17 -14.06 -4.74
N GLY A 78 30.86 -13.31 -3.87
CA GLY A 78 31.08 -13.67 -2.47
C GLY A 78 29.81 -13.69 -1.63
N SER A 79 29.86 -14.46 -0.54
CA SER A 79 28.76 -14.68 0.40
C SER A 79 28.52 -13.51 1.36
N SER A 80 27.23 -13.24 1.61
CA SER A 80 26.54 -12.69 2.80
C SER A 80 27.19 -11.55 3.60
N GLY A 81 26.48 -10.40 3.65
CA GLY A 81 26.60 -9.43 4.75
C GLY A 81 26.09 -8.04 4.38
N SER A 82 24.96 -7.64 4.98
CA SER A 82 24.33 -6.31 4.92
C SER A 82 23.63 -5.95 3.60
N ALA A 83 22.52 -5.22 3.71
CA ALA A 83 21.60 -4.80 2.64
C ALA A 83 22.35 -4.54 1.32
N GLY A 84 22.18 -5.43 0.36
CA GLY A 84 22.91 -5.40 -0.89
C GLY A 84 22.64 -4.10 -1.63
N THR A 85 23.61 -3.19 -1.61
CA THR A 85 23.75 -2.23 -2.70
C THR A 85 23.85 -3.07 -3.96
N GLY A 86 22.83 -2.99 -4.82
CA GLY A 86 22.77 -3.76 -6.06
C GLY A 86 24.12 -3.74 -6.75
N GLY A 87 24.62 -4.92 -7.15
CA GLY A 87 25.91 -5.04 -7.80
C GLY A 87 26.02 -4.04 -8.94
N THR A 88 27.11 -3.28 -8.97
CA THR A 88 27.39 -2.35 -10.07
C THR A 88 27.41 -3.18 -11.36
N GLY A 89 26.41 -2.97 -12.21
CA GLY A 89 26.36 -3.59 -13.54
C GLY A 89 27.69 -3.37 -14.25
N GLY A 90 28.17 -4.40 -14.95
CA GLY A 90 29.47 -4.36 -15.62
C GLY A 90 29.62 -3.14 -16.54
N THR A 91 30.84 -2.60 -16.62
CA THR A 91 31.21 -1.41 -17.41
C THR A 91 31.22 -1.66 -18.93
N GLY A 92 30.20 -2.36 -19.45
CA GLY A 92 29.91 -2.39 -20.87
C GLY A 92 29.44 -1.01 -21.30
N GLY A 93 30.30 -0.26 -21.98
CA GLY A 93 30.02 1.11 -22.41
C GLY A 93 28.75 1.21 -23.27
N ASN A 94 27.97 2.26 -23.01
CA ASN A 94 26.71 2.68 -23.67
C ASN A 94 25.39 2.02 -23.22
N PHE A 95 25.23 1.64 -21.96
CA PHE A 95 23.87 1.66 -21.41
C PHE A 95 23.49 3.12 -21.12
N PRO A 96 22.35 3.62 -21.65
CA PRO A 96 21.86 4.93 -21.25
C PRO A 96 21.68 4.94 -19.73
N ALA A 97 21.97 6.06 -19.09
CA ALA A 97 21.67 6.22 -17.67
C ALA A 97 20.22 5.83 -17.42
N ALA A 98 19.97 5.08 -16.34
CA ALA A 98 18.61 4.74 -15.94
C ALA A 98 17.78 6.05 -15.92
N PRO A 99 16.59 6.08 -16.53
CA PRO A 99 15.74 7.25 -16.47
C PRO A 99 15.56 7.67 -15.02
N THR A 100 15.60 8.97 -14.76
CA THR A 100 15.19 9.50 -13.47
C THR A 100 13.77 9.03 -13.21
N LEU A 101 13.56 8.30 -12.11
CA LEU A 101 12.22 7.96 -11.67
C LEU A 101 11.46 9.27 -11.41
N GLY A 102 10.26 9.37 -11.98
CA GLY A 102 9.36 10.50 -11.73
C GLY A 102 8.77 10.44 -10.32
N ALA A 103 7.72 11.22 -10.09
CA ALA A 103 6.91 11.07 -8.87
C ALA A 103 6.37 9.64 -8.76
N GLN A 104 6.19 9.16 -7.52
CA GLN A 104 5.54 7.88 -7.27
C GLN A 104 4.13 7.91 -7.88
N ILE A 105 3.82 6.92 -8.71
CA ILE A 105 2.54 6.81 -9.40
C ILE A 105 1.56 5.95 -8.60
N ASP A 106 2.07 4.99 -7.81
CA ASP A 106 1.24 4.03 -7.11
C ASP A 106 1.84 3.55 -5.78
N ARG A 107 0.96 3.27 -4.82
CA ARG A 107 1.23 2.56 -3.58
C ARG A 107 0.48 1.25 -3.64
N MET A 108 1.21 0.18 -3.97
CA MET A 108 0.67 -1.17 -4.13
C MET A 108 1.30 -2.13 -3.13
N GLY A 109 1.31 -1.74 -1.85
CA GLY A 109 1.76 -2.64 -0.80
C GLY A 109 0.74 -3.75 -0.55
N ARG A 110 -0.54 -3.39 -0.40
CA ARG A 110 -1.61 -4.32 -0.05
C ARG A 110 -2.81 -4.23 -1.00
N PRO A 111 -3.35 -5.39 -1.40
CA PRO A 111 -4.58 -5.48 -2.17
C PRO A 111 -5.74 -4.69 -1.56
N ALA A 112 -6.48 -4.02 -2.45
CA ALA A 112 -7.70 -3.27 -2.17
C ALA A 112 -7.58 -2.03 -1.28
N VAL A 113 -6.43 -1.68 -0.67
CA VAL A 113 -6.32 -0.52 0.23
C VAL A 113 -6.79 0.77 -0.43
N ASN A 114 -6.21 1.14 -1.59
CA ASN A 114 -6.60 2.36 -2.28
C ASN A 114 -8.05 2.30 -2.82
N THR A 115 -8.48 1.15 -3.32
CA THR A 115 -9.81 0.99 -3.92
C THR A 115 -10.94 1.01 -2.89
N ALA A 116 -10.75 0.33 -1.76
CA ALA A 116 -11.74 0.14 -0.72
C ALA A 116 -11.68 1.21 0.37
N LEU A 117 -10.51 1.75 0.72
CA LEU A 117 -10.38 2.58 1.94
C LEU A 117 -10.14 4.06 1.67
N ILE A 118 -9.85 4.46 0.43
CA ILE A 118 -9.63 5.86 0.08
C ILE A 118 -10.90 6.43 -0.57
N SER A 119 -11.65 7.18 0.24
CA SER A 119 -12.90 7.85 -0.13
C SER A 119 -13.91 6.91 -0.85
N PRO A 120 -14.19 5.70 -0.34
CA PRO A 120 -15.05 4.73 -1.03
C PRO A 120 -16.47 5.25 -1.23
N LEU A 121 -17.00 5.97 -0.24
CA LEU A 121 -18.36 6.51 -0.20
C LEU A 121 -18.50 7.90 -0.84
N GLU A 122 -17.41 8.50 -1.32
CA GLU A 122 -17.47 9.80 -1.99
C GLU A 122 -18.25 9.66 -3.31
N ALA A 123 -19.25 10.52 -3.52
CA ALA A 123 -20.11 10.48 -4.69
C ALA A 123 -19.47 11.23 -5.88
N ASP A 124 -18.71 12.30 -5.61
CA ASP A 124 -17.95 13.03 -6.62
C ASP A 124 -16.73 12.21 -7.04
N THR A 125 -16.78 11.67 -8.26
CA THR A 125 -15.69 10.87 -8.83
C THR A 125 -14.39 11.66 -9.01
N THR A 126 -14.48 12.98 -9.17
CA THR A 126 -13.30 13.86 -9.25
C THR A 126 -12.63 13.97 -7.89
N ALA A 127 -13.40 14.25 -6.84
CA ALA A 127 -12.89 14.31 -5.47
C ALA A 127 -12.32 12.96 -5.02
N LYS A 128 -13.01 11.85 -5.35
CA LYS A 128 -12.51 10.50 -5.12
C LYS A 128 -11.19 10.24 -5.83
N GLY A 129 -11.10 10.59 -7.13
CA GLY A 129 -9.87 10.46 -7.91
C GLY A 129 -8.71 11.23 -7.28
N MET A 130 -8.93 12.49 -6.92
CA MET A 130 -7.91 13.32 -6.26
C MET A 130 -7.45 12.74 -4.92
N ALA A 131 -8.34 12.15 -4.13
CA ALA A 131 -7.97 11.50 -2.88
C ALA A 131 -7.07 10.26 -3.11
N LYS A 132 -7.40 9.44 -4.11
CA LYS A 132 -6.62 8.27 -4.50
C LYS A 132 -5.26 8.64 -5.08
N ASP A 133 -5.21 9.66 -5.92
CA ASP A 133 -3.96 10.21 -6.46
C ASP A 133 -3.09 10.78 -5.33
N GLY A 134 -3.71 11.48 -4.37
CA GLY A 134 -3.05 11.99 -3.18
C GLY A 134 -2.45 10.88 -2.31
N PHE A 135 -3.18 9.77 -2.14
CA PHE A 135 -2.65 8.58 -1.47
C PHE A 135 -1.44 8.01 -2.20
N ASN A 136 -1.55 7.83 -3.51
CA ASN A 136 -0.51 7.23 -4.35
C ASN A 136 0.77 8.07 -4.43
N ALA A 137 0.67 9.40 -4.37
CA ALA A 137 1.81 10.30 -4.45
C ALA A 137 2.65 10.37 -3.16
N LYS A 138 2.16 9.79 -2.05
CA LYS A 138 2.76 9.91 -0.72
C LYS A 138 3.72 8.77 -0.40
N THR A 139 4.76 9.07 0.37
CA THR A 139 5.70 8.05 0.80
C THR A 139 5.20 7.32 2.06
N PRO A 140 5.74 6.13 2.40
CA PRO A 140 5.43 5.48 3.67
C PRO A 140 5.75 6.32 4.91
N ALA A 141 6.54 7.40 4.80
CA ALA A 141 6.79 8.31 5.93
C ALA A 141 5.60 9.24 6.21
N ASP A 142 4.78 9.52 5.20
CA ASP A 142 3.65 10.46 5.27
C ASP A 142 2.30 9.74 5.45
N TYR A 143 2.33 8.45 5.79
CA TYR A 143 1.14 7.60 5.85
C TYR A 143 0.09 8.05 6.87
N ASN A 144 0.53 8.75 7.93
CA ASN A 144 -0.33 9.21 9.01
C ASN A 144 -1.47 10.14 8.52
N ASP A 145 -1.26 10.83 7.40
CA ASP A 145 -2.29 11.67 6.75
C ASP A 145 -3.56 10.88 6.39
N PHE A 146 -3.45 9.55 6.23
CA PHE A 146 -4.53 8.67 5.77
C PHE A 146 -5.15 7.82 6.87
N VAL A 147 -4.63 7.87 8.10
CA VAL A 147 -5.18 7.07 9.21
C VAL A 147 -6.62 7.46 9.48
N THR A 148 -6.93 8.75 9.63
CA THR A 148 -8.30 9.21 9.90
C THR A 148 -9.28 8.89 8.75
N PRO A 149 -9.00 9.20 7.47
CA PRO A 149 -9.86 8.81 6.36
C PRO A 149 -10.09 7.29 6.25
N ILE A 150 -9.05 6.49 6.53
CA ILE A 150 -9.17 5.03 6.52
C ILE A 150 -10.03 4.56 7.69
N SER A 151 -9.86 5.09 8.91
CA SER A 151 -10.72 4.77 10.05
C SER A 151 -12.20 5.00 9.74
N GLN A 152 -12.55 6.11 9.06
CA GLN A 152 -13.93 6.39 8.65
C GLN A 152 -14.47 5.35 7.67
N SER A 153 -13.63 4.90 6.73
CA SER A 153 -14.00 3.85 5.79
C SER A 153 -14.17 2.51 6.50
N LEU A 154 -13.28 2.18 7.43
CA LEU A 154 -13.36 0.96 8.24
C LEU A 154 -14.65 0.93 9.08
N ALA A 155 -15.04 2.03 9.70
CA ALA A 155 -16.30 2.16 10.42
C ALA A 155 -17.52 1.89 9.52
N ALA A 156 -17.47 2.34 8.27
CA ALA A 156 -18.54 2.08 7.31
C ALA A 156 -18.61 0.60 6.89
N TYR A 157 -17.46 -0.07 6.73
CA TYR A 157 -17.41 -1.49 6.38
C TYR A 157 -17.84 -2.41 7.53
N ASP A 158 -17.38 -2.10 8.74
CA ASP A 158 -17.75 -2.81 9.98
C ASP A 158 -19.27 -2.71 10.25
N GLY A 159 -19.89 -1.57 9.94
CA GLY A 159 -21.35 -1.42 10.04
C GLY A 159 -22.18 -2.20 9.01
N LEU A 160 -21.58 -2.84 7.98
CA LEU A 160 -22.35 -3.52 6.91
C LEU A 160 -23.11 -4.75 7.40
N ASP A 161 -22.60 -5.45 8.41
CA ASP A 161 -23.25 -6.61 9.01
C ASP A 161 -24.16 -6.24 10.20
N THR A 162 -24.32 -4.93 10.46
CA THR A 162 -25.05 -4.34 11.59
C THR A 162 -24.43 -4.58 12.98
N ASN A 163 -23.20 -5.09 13.06
CA ASN A 163 -22.50 -5.39 14.29
C ASN A 163 -21.18 -4.61 14.39
N CYS A 164 -21.25 -3.41 14.96
CA CYS A 164 -20.07 -2.57 15.17
C CYS A 164 -19.06 -3.17 16.15
N GLY A 165 -17.78 -2.96 15.88
CA GLY A 165 -16.66 -3.30 16.75
C GLY A 165 -16.21 -4.76 16.66
N ASN A 166 -16.67 -5.51 15.66
CA ASN A 166 -16.21 -6.89 15.41
C ASN A 166 -15.03 -6.96 14.43
N GLN A 167 -14.66 -5.85 13.79
CA GLN A 167 -13.47 -5.77 12.94
C GLN A 167 -12.19 -6.17 13.70
N SER A 168 -11.29 -6.85 12.98
CA SER A 168 -9.98 -7.22 13.51
C SER A 168 -9.20 -6.00 14.03
N GLN A 169 -8.55 -6.15 15.19
CA GLN A 169 -7.78 -5.10 15.86
C GLN A 169 -8.59 -3.92 16.43
N TYR A 170 -9.93 -3.98 16.47
CA TYR A 170 -10.77 -2.94 17.08
C TYR A 170 -10.40 -2.67 18.56
N GLU A 171 -10.23 -3.73 19.35
CA GLU A 171 -9.89 -3.65 20.79
C GLU A 171 -8.38 -3.81 21.11
N ALA A 172 -7.52 -3.94 20.10
CA ALA A 172 -6.14 -4.41 20.29
C ALA A 172 -5.23 -3.48 21.11
N ALA A 173 -5.66 -2.25 21.42
CA ALA A 173 -4.91 -1.29 22.24
C ALA A 173 -5.42 -1.13 23.68
N GLY A 174 -6.40 -1.92 24.14
CA GLY A 174 -6.84 -1.93 25.55
C GLY A 174 -7.46 -0.63 26.08
N ALA A 175 -7.76 0.33 25.21
CA ALA A 175 -8.48 1.56 25.52
C ALA A 175 -8.98 2.20 24.21
N GLY A 176 -10.18 1.83 23.76
CA GLY A 176 -11.02 2.69 22.90
C GLY A 176 -10.37 3.30 21.65
N THR A 177 -9.38 2.64 21.02
CA THR A 177 -8.78 3.20 19.79
C THR A 177 -9.65 2.97 18.55
N GLY A 178 -10.75 2.23 18.70
CA GLY A 178 -11.68 1.88 17.63
C GLY A 178 -10.95 1.40 16.38
N TYR A 179 -11.24 2.07 15.26
CA TYR A 179 -10.67 1.72 13.95
C TYR A 179 -9.21 2.15 13.75
N ALA A 180 -8.62 2.93 14.66
CA ALA A 180 -7.31 3.54 14.44
C ALA A 180 -6.17 2.52 14.34
N THR A 181 -6.21 1.40 15.07
CA THR A 181 -5.12 0.40 15.02
C THR A 181 -5.03 -0.26 13.66
N LEU A 182 -6.16 -0.75 13.14
CA LEU A 182 -6.19 -1.33 11.79
C LEU A 182 -5.94 -0.26 10.72
N ALA A 183 -6.46 0.96 10.89
CA ALA A 183 -6.19 2.07 9.98
C ALA A 183 -4.69 2.40 9.90
N ASN A 184 -3.97 2.44 11.03
CA ASN A 184 -2.51 2.64 11.04
C ASN A 184 -1.77 1.54 10.28
N ILE A 185 -2.18 0.29 10.50
CA ILE A 185 -1.62 -0.85 9.77
C ILE A 185 -1.83 -0.62 8.27
N LEU A 186 -3.07 -0.40 7.81
CA LEU A 186 -3.45 -0.32 6.40
C LEU A 186 -2.92 0.94 5.70
N ALA A 187 -2.90 2.08 6.38
CA ALA A 187 -2.40 3.36 5.87
C ALA A 187 -0.92 3.31 5.48
N PHE A 188 -0.11 2.54 6.23
CA PHE A 188 1.31 2.36 5.92
C PHE A 188 1.51 1.69 4.55
N ASP A 189 0.58 0.84 4.13
CA ASP A 189 0.54 0.16 2.83
C ASP A 189 1.89 -0.45 2.42
N VAL A 190 2.42 -1.29 3.30
CA VAL A 190 3.61 -2.11 3.03
C VAL A 190 3.30 -3.54 3.44
N LEU A 191 3.58 -4.48 2.54
CA LEU A 191 3.45 -5.89 2.83
C LEU A 191 4.57 -6.34 3.77
N LYS A 192 4.23 -6.84 4.96
CA LYS A 192 5.21 -7.37 5.91
C LYS A 192 5.37 -8.88 5.73
N VAL A 193 6.62 -9.33 5.79
CA VAL A 193 6.98 -10.75 5.73
C VAL A 193 7.94 -11.07 6.87
N ASP A 194 7.58 -12.01 7.73
CA ASP A 194 8.47 -12.60 8.71
C ASP A 194 9.22 -13.77 8.06
N THR A 195 10.51 -13.56 7.82
CA THR A 195 11.40 -14.55 7.19
C THR A 195 11.90 -15.63 8.15
N SER A 196 11.60 -15.50 9.45
CA SER A 196 11.91 -16.53 10.44
C SER A 196 10.87 -17.64 10.48
N ALA A 197 9.67 -17.41 9.94
CA ALA A 197 8.61 -18.39 9.84
C ALA A 197 8.76 -19.26 8.57
N GLY A 198 8.44 -20.54 8.68
CA GLY A 198 8.49 -21.50 7.56
C GLY A 198 7.16 -21.70 6.82
N THR A 199 6.08 -21.02 7.23
CA THR A 199 4.73 -21.25 6.70
C THR A 199 4.05 -19.93 6.33
N CYS A 200 3.79 -19.72 5.04
CA CYS A 200 3.29 -18.47 4.49
C CYS A 200 1.91 -18.67 3.80
N ASP A 201 0.94 -19.17 4.54
CA ASP A 201 -0.41 -19.54 4.07
C ASP A 201 -1.51 -18.57 4.58
N GLN A 202 -1.12 -17.45 5.18
CA GLN A 202 -2.05 -16.45 5.69
C GLN A 202 -1.57 -15.03 5.34
N PHE A 203 -2.40 -14.33 4.55
CA PHE A 203 -2.23 -12.92 4.22
C PHE A 203 -2.44 -12.08 5.50
N LEU A 204 -1.59 -11.07 5.72
CA LEU A 204 -1.60 -10.21 6.92
C LEU A 204 -1.28 -10.87 8.27
N ALA A 205 -0.70 -12.08 8.29
CA ALA A 205 -0.40 -12.76 9.54
C ALA A 205 0.52 -11.95 10.48
N VAL A 206 1.53 -11.25 9.94
CA VAL A 206 2.44 -10.41 10.73
C VAL A 206 1.72 -9.19 11.28
N GLU A 207 0.90 -8.55 10.45
CA GLU A 207 0.08 -7.40 10.82
C GLU A 207 -0.94 -7.73 11.91
N LEU A 208 -1.50 -8.94 11.88
CA LEU A 208 -2.50 -9.42 12.83
C LEU A 208 -1.88 -10.16 14.03
N ASN A 209 -0.54 -10.13 14.18
CA ASN A 209 0.20 -10.79 15.25
C ASN A 209 -0.03 -12.31 15.36
N VAL A 210 -0.23 -12.99 14.22
CA VAL A 210 -0.38 -14.44 14.15
C VAL A 210 1.00 -15.10 14.20
N THR A 211 1.29 -15.80 15.30
CA THR A 211 2.60 -16.41 15.53
C THR A 211 2.87 -17.60 14.60
N GLY A 212 4.12 -17.75 14.15
CA GLY A 212 4.56 -18.91 13.35
C GLY A 212 4.16 -18.87 11.88
N LYS A 213 3.62 -17.75 11.40
CA LYS A 213 3.23 -17.52 10.01
C LYS A 213 4.03 -16.37 9.41
N CYS A 214 4.44 -16.49 8.15
CA CYS A 214 5.26 -15.47 7.50
C CYS A 214 4.51 -14.17 7.20
N GLY A 215 3.17 -14.20 7.14
CA GLY A 215 2.41 -13.11 6.52
C GLY A 215 2.69 -13.02 5.02
N GLY A 216 2.70 -11.80 4.49
CA GLY A 216 2.99 -11.57 3.08
C GLY A 216 1.89 -12.01 2.12
N ARG A 217 2.27 -12.22 0.86
CA ARG A 217 1.41 -12.70 -0.22
C ARG A 217 2.12 -13.81 -0.97
N THR A 218 1.43 -14.93 -1.16
CA THR A 218 1.80 -15.98 -2.11
C THR A 218 0.82 -15.93 -3.27
N LEU A 219 1.20 -16.53 -4.40
CA LEU A 219 0.37 -16.52 -5.61
C LEU A 219 -0.89 -17.40 -5.47
N THR A 220 -0.94 -18.28 -4.48
CA THR A 220 -2.06 -19.20 -4.24
C THR A 220 -3.10 -18.65 -3.27
N MET A 221 -2.81 -17.53 -2.60
CA MET A 221 -3.74 -16.93 -1.65
C MET A 221 -4.71 -15.99 -2.36
N ASP A 222 -5.99 -16.16 -2.06
CA ASP A 222 -7.00 -15.15 -2.34
C ASP A 222 -6.91 -14.02 -1.33
N VAL A 223 -6.08 -13.05 -1.67
CA VAL A 223 -5.80 -11.89 -0.83
C VAL A 223 -6.91 -10.84 -0.90
N ILE A 224 -7.80 -10.88 -1.90
CA ILE A 224 -8.93 -9.94 -1.96
C ILE A 224 -10.00 -10.38 -0.98
N ASP A 225 -10.36 -11.66 -0.97
CA ASP A 225 -11.29 -12.23 0.01
C ASP A 225 -10.78 -12.06 1.44
N SER A 226 -9.47 -12.28 1.64
CA SER A 226 -8.81 -12.06 2.93
C SER A 226 -8.85 -10.57 3.34
N SER A 227 -8.59 -9.64 2.41
CA SER A 227 -8.75 -8.20 2.66
C SER A 227 -10.18 -7.88 3.09
N TYR A 228 -11.20 -8.33 2.35
CA TYR A 228 -12.60 -8.03 2.68
C TYR A 228 -13.05 -8.62 4.01
N SER A 229 -12.59 -9.81 4.36
CA SER A 229 -12.85 -10.41 5.68
C SER A 229 -12.28 -9.52 6.79
N VAL A 230 -11.06 -9.00 6.61
CA VAL A 230 -10.43 -8.05 7.54
C VAL A 230 -11.18 -6.71 7.62
N LEU A 231 -11.67 -6.18 6.48
CA LEU A 231 -12.40 -4.90 6.43
C LEU A 231 -13.80 -5.00 7.03
N THR A 232 -14.46 -6.15 6.93
CA THR A 232 -15.86 -6.30 7.36
C THR A 232 -16.00 -6.96 8.73
N GLY A 233 -14.93 -7.52 9.29
CA GLY A 233 -15.01 -8.33 10.50
C GLY A 233 -15.66 -9.70 10.30
N ALA A 234 -16.05 -10.04 9.06
CA ALA A 234 -16.67 -11.30 8.73
C ALA A 234 -15.68 -12.48 8.80
N ASP A 235 -16.21 -13.68 9.04
CA ASP A 235 -15.42 -14.91 8.96
C ASP A 235 -14.78 -15.06 7.56
N PRO A 236 -13.55 -15.59 7.47
CA PRO A 236 -12.86 -15.78 6.20
C PRO A 236 -13.70 -16.52 5.15
N GLY A 237 -13.86 -15.92 3.97
CA GLY A 237 -14.60 -16.50 2.84
C GLY A 237 -16.11 -16.23 2.85
N VAL A 238 -16.64 -15.48 3.84
CA VAL A 238 -18.05 -15.03 3.83
C VAL A 238 -18.24 -13.88 2.83
N VAL A 239 -17.31 -12.93 2.82
CA VAL A 239 -17.31 -11.81 1.86
C VAL A 239 -16.24 -12.09 0.81
N THR A 240 -16.68 -12.23 -0.45
CA THR A 240 -15.79 -12.59 -1.56
C THR A 240 -15.92 -11.63 -2.73
N ASP A 241 -14.92 -11.59 -3.60
CA ASP A 241 -15.01 -10.86 -4.88
C ASP A 241 -15.70 -11.65 -6.01
N GLY A 242 -16.09 -12.90 -5.71
CA GLY A 242 -16.71 -13.83 -6.65
C GLY A 242 -15.73 -14.65 -7.48
N VAL A 243 -14.42 -14.52 -7.27
CA VAL A 243 -13.36 -15.22 -8.00
C VAL A 243 -12.63 -16.21 -7.09
N ALA A 244 -13.16 -17.42 -6.98
CA ALA A 244 -12.63 -18.44 -6.06
C ALA A 244 -11.19 -18.90 -6.37
N SER A 245 -10.75 -18.81 -7.63
CA SER A 245 -9.40 -19.16 -8.06
C SER A 245 -9.11 -18.66 -9.47
N ASP A 246 -7.84 -18.67 -9.86
CA ASP A 246 -7.44 -18.53 -11.26
C ASP A 246 -8.05 -19.65 -12.11
N VAL A 247 -8.71 -19.27 -13.22
CA VAL A 247 -9.39 -20.18 -14.14
C VAL A 247 -8.43 -20.82 -15.14
N ASP A 248 -7.24 -20.24 -15.35
CA ASP A 248 -6.26 -20.65 -16.35
C ASP A 248 -5.30 -21.74 -15.83
N GLY A 249 -5.53 -22.25 -14.63
CA GLY A 249 -4.74 -23.31 -13.99
C GLY A 249 -3.86 -22.80 -12.86
N GLY A 250 -3.79 -23.57 -11.79
CA GLY A 250 -3.13 -23.17 -10.55
C GLY A 250 -1.61 -22.96 -10.69
N GLN A 251 -1.09 -22.07 -9.87
CA GLN A 251 0.33 -21.75 -9.77
C GLN A 251 1.14 -22.97 -9.31
N THR A 252 2.37 -23.12 -9.81
CA THR A 252 3.27 -24.21 -9.40
C THR A 252 4.15 -23.79 -8.23
N ALA A 253 4.69 -24.74 -7.47
CA ALA A 253 5.62 -24.47 -6.36
C ALA A 253 7.07 -24.17 -6.82
N THR A 254 7.33 -24.19 -8.13
CA THR A 254 8.67 -24.05 -8.72
C THR A 254 8.69 -22.86 -9.67
N PHE A 255 9.71 -22.01 -9.57
CA PHE A 255 9.93 -20.89 -10.49
C PHE A 255 9.84 -21.35 -11.96
N PRO A 256 9.10 -20.66 -12.85
CA PRO A 256 8.52 -19.32 -12.71
C PRO A 256 7.15 -19.25 -12.02
N PHE A 257 6.73 -20.32 -11.34
CA PHE A 257 5.47 -20.46 -10.60
C PHE A 257 4.21 -20.47 -11.45
N LEU A 258 4.34 -20.55 -12.78
CA LEU A 258 3.22 -20.65 -13.71
C LEU A 258 2.88 -22.11 -14.03
N ALA A 259 1.60 -22.38 -14.28
CA ALA A 259 1.15 -23.62 -14.90
C ALA A 259 1.71 -23.75 -16.34
N PRO A 260 1.89 -24.97 -16.87
CA PRO A 260 2.11 -25.15 -18.30
C PRO A 260 0.93 -24.60 -19.11
N PRO A 261 1.17 -23.98 -20.28
CA PRO A 261 0.10 -23.47 -21.13
C PRO A 261 -0.85 -24.60 -21.53
N THR A 262 -2.15 -24.37 -21.37
CA THR A 262 -3.22 -25.27 -21.84
C THR A 262 -3.65 -24.86 -23.24
N ASN A 263 -3.70 -25.82 -24.19
CA ASN A 263 -4.26 -25.62 -25.53
C ASN A 263 -5.76 -25.92 -25.55
#